data_AF-A0A928R9G7-F1
#
_entry.id   AF-A0A928R9G7-F1
#
_cell.length_a   1.000
_cell.length_b   1.000
_cell.length_c   1.000
_cell.angle_alpha   90.00
_cell.angle_beta   90.00
_cell.angle_gamma   90.00
#
_symmetry.space_group_name_H-M   'P 1'
#
loop_
_entity.id
_entity.type
_entity.pdbx_description
1 polymer ?
#
loop_
_entity_poly.entity_id
_entity_poly.type
_entity_poly.pdbx_seq_one_letter_code
_entity_poly.pdbx_strand_id
1 'polypeptide(L)' 'MYGKLENGRFIKAKHFIIDGNATIINPTDEMYKKNGFKKLIESEMPELNENQSFEISYEETETGIIKNYKVVEITEVQEG' A
#
# COMPACT_ATOMS: atom_id res chain seq x y z
N MET A 1 4.48 6.00 5.41
CA MET A 1 4.68 5.86 3.94
C MET A 1 3.50 6.51 3.23
N TYR A 2 3.67 7.07 2.02
CA TYR A 2 2.59 7.62 1.20
C TYR A 2 2.48 6.87 -0.14
N GLY A 3 1.29 6.84 -0.74
CA GLY A 3 1.04 6.19 -2.03
C GLY A 3 -0.33 6.54 -2.62
N LYS A 4 -0.65 5.92 -3.75
CA LYS A 4 -1.95 6.00 -4.42
C LYS A 4 -2.49 4.61 -4.68
N LEU A 5 -3.81 4.47 -4.74
CA LEU A 5 -4.45 3.25 -5.20
C LEU A 5 -4.82 3.43 -6.68
N GLU A 6 -4.15 2.68 -7.55
CA GLU A 6 -4.40 2.72 -9.00
C GLU A 6 -4.84 1.33 -9.46
N ASN A 7 -6.09 1.22 -9.94
CA ASN A 7 -6.68 -0.05 -10.38
C ASN A 7 -6.56 -1.19 -9.34
N GLY A 8 -6.81 -0.87 -8.06
CA GLY A 8 -6.71 -1.82 -6.94
C GLY A 8 -5.28 -2.15 -6.50
N ARG A 9 -4.25 -1.52 -7.10
CA ARG A 9 -2.85 -1.71 -6.72
C ARG A 9 -2.31 -0.49 -5.98
N PHE A 10 -1.64 -0.74 -4.87
CA PHE A 10 -0.93 0.31 -4.15
C PHE A 10 0.36 0.69 -4.88
N ILE A 11 0.46 1.95 -5.30
CA ILE A 11 1.64 2.55 -5.91
C ILE A 11 2.32 3.44 -4.87
N LYS A 12 3.49 3.01 -4.40
CA LYS A 12 4.28 3.76 -3.42
C LYS A 12 4.74 5.10 -4.01
N ALA A 13 4.62 6.17 -3.22
CA ALA A 13 5.14 7.48 -3.59
C ALA A 13 6.68 7.44 -3.69
N LYS A 14 7.22 8.09 -4.73
CA LYS A 14 8.67 8.23 -4.91
C LYS A 14 9.24 9.20 -3.86
N HIS A 15 10.56 9.17 -3.69
CA HIS A 15 11.28 10.11 -2.81
C HIS A 15 11.41 11.53 -3.43
N PHE A 16 10.62 11.79 -4.46
CA PHE A 16 10.45 13.10 -5.08
C PHE A 16 9.01 13.22 -5.59
N ILE A 17 8.54 14.45 -5.78
CA ILE A 17 7.31 14.78 -6.49
C ILE A 17 7.60 15.80 -7.58
N ILE A 18 6.77 15.78 -8.61
CA ILE A 18 6.77 16.79 -9.66
C ILE A 18 5.53 17.65 -9.42
N ASP A 19 5.72 18.92 -9.05
CA ASP A 19 4.66 19.91 -8.85
C ASP A 19 4.85 21.03 -9.89
N GLY A 20 4.08 20.97 -10.99
CA GLY A 20 4.28 21.83 -12.16
C GLY A 20 5.63 21.56 -12.84
N ASN A 21 6.49 22.59 -12.92
CA ASN A 21 7.83 22.50 -13.50
C ASN A 21 8.94 22.25 -12.47
N ALA A 22 8.60 22.07 -11.20
CA ALA A 22 9.57 21.86 -10.13
C ALA A 22 9.61 20.38 -9.70
N THR A 23 10.83 19.87 -9.49
CA THR A 23 11.07 18.60 -8.83
C THR A 23 11.41 18.86 -7.38
N ILE A 24 10.56 18.41 -6.46
CA ILE A 24 10.79 18.54 -5.03
C ILE A 24 11.38 17.22 -4.52
N ILE A 25 12.61 17.29 -4.02
CA ILE A 25 13.30 16.17 -3.38
C ILE A 25 12.96 16.16 -1.89
N ASN A 26 12.75 14.97 -1.32
CA ASN A 26 12.31 14.79 0.07
C ASN A 26 11.03 15.60 0.39
N PRO A 27 9.91 15.30 -0.27
CA PRO A 27 8.65 16.03 -0.09
C PRO A 27 8.15 15.89 1.35
N THR A 28 7.52 16.93 1.87
CA THR A 28 6.83 16.86 3.16
C THR A 28 5.51 16.11 3.04
N ASP A 29 4.97 15.67 4.16
CA ASP A 29 3.64 15.05 4.25
C ASP A 29 2.54 15.88 3.59
N GLU A 30 2.56 17.21 3.77
CA GLU A 30 1.59 18.13 3.15
C GLU A 30 1.73 18.16 1.63
N MET A 31 2.97 18.11 1.13
CA MET A 31 3.23 18.10 -0.31
C MET A 31 2.74 16.80 -0.97
N TYR A 32 2.91 15.65 -0.30
CA TYR A 32 2.32 14.39 -0.76
C TYR A 32 0.79 14.48 -0.83
N LYS A 33 0.13 14.99 0.22
CA LYS A 33 -1.33 15.17 0.25
C LYS A 33 -1.82 16.09 -0.86
N LYS A 34 -1.15 17.23 -1.08
CA LYS A 34 -1.46 18.17 -2.17
C LYS A 34 -1.39 17.51 -3.55
N ASN A 35 -0.49 16.55 -3.74
CA ASN A 35 -0.31 15.80 -4.99
C ASN A 35 -1.22 14.55 -5.09
N GLY A 36 -2.23 14.45 -4.22
CA GLY A 36 -3.21 13.37 -4.20
C GLY A 36 -2.68 12.05 -3.66
N PHE A 37 -1.52 12.04 -3.00
CA PHE A 37 -1.05 10.86 -2.28
C PHE A 37 -1.70 10.78 -0.90
N LYS A 38 -1.98 9.56 -0.47
CA LYS A 38 -2.54 9.27 0.85
C LYS A 38 -1.55 8.48 1.70
N LYS A 39 -1.65 8.64 3.02
CA LYS A 39 -0.80 7.90 3.95
C LYS A 39 -1.21 6.43 3.93
N LEU A 40 -0.24 5.53 3.84
CA LEU A 40 -0.46 4.11 4.06
C LEU A 40 -0.63 3.85 5.57
N ILE A 41 -1.73 3.19 5.91
CA ILE A 41 -2.06 2.74 7.26
C ILE A 41 -1.99 1.21 7.21
N GLU A 42 -1.10 0.63 7.99
CA GLU A 42 -0.95 -0.82 8.07
C GLU A 42 -1.86 -1.34 9.18
N SER A 43 -2.73 -2.28 8.84
CA SER A 43 -3.45 -3.07 9.85
C SER A 43 -2.48 -3.99 10.59
N GLU A 44 -2.93 -4.53 11.72
CA GLU A 44 -2.17 -5.54 12.46
C GLU A 44 -1.91 -6.74 11.55
N MET A 45 -0.64 -7.11 11.40
CA MET A 45 -0.24 -8.28 10.64
C MET A 45 -0.42 -9.51 11.54
N PRO A 46 -1.33 -10.45 11.20
CA PRO A 46 -1.54 -11.63 12.02
C PRO A 46 -0.34 -12.58 11.95
N GLU A 47 -0.19 -13.43 12.95
CA GLU A 47 0.80 -14.51 12.92
C GLU A 47 0.39 -15.58 11.90
N LEU A 48 1.37 -16.11 11.17
CA LEU A 48 1.17 -17.22 10.22
C LEU A 48 1.66 -18.52 10.80
N ASN A 49 0.92 -19.59 10.52
CA ASN A 49 1.40 -20.96 10.69
C ASN A 49 2.12 -21.47 9.43
N GLU A 50 2.78 -22.63 9.51
CA GLU A 50 3.61 -23.22 8.45
C GLU A 50 2.89 -23.38 7.10
N ASN A 51 1.56 -23.55 7.10
CA ASN A 51 0.75 -23.78 5.89
C ASN A 51 -0.13 -22.58 5.51
N GLN A 52 0.25 -21.37 5.92
CA GLN A 52 -0.54 -20.16 5.68
C GLN A 52 0.27 -19.08 4.95
N SER A 53 -0.43 -18.27 4.17
CA SER A 53 0.11 -17.09 3.51
C SER A 53 -0.83 -15.90 3.67
N PHE A 54 -0.37 -14.70 3.29
CA PHE A 54 -1.20 -13.50 3.28
C PHE A 54 -1.73 -13.22 1.88
N GLU A 55 -3.04 -13.03 1.80
CA GLU A 55 -3.67 -12.25 0.75
C GLU A 55 -3.71 -10.78 1.21
N ILE A 56 -3.03 -9.90 0.48
CA ILE A 56 -2.95 -8.47 0.79
C ILE A 56 -3.95 -7.72 -0.07
N SER A 57 -4.82 -6.94 0.56
CA SER A 57 -5.72 -6.02 -0.13
C SER A 57 -5.50 -4.58 0.36
N TYR A 58 -5.87 -3.62 -0.48
CA TYR A 58 -5.76 -2.20 -0.17
C TYR A 58 -7.12 -1.54 -0.34
N GLU A 59 -7.49 -0.72 0.63
CA GLU A 59 -8.73 0.03 0.62
C GLU A 59 -8.43 1.52 0.80
N GLU A 60 -9.02 2.36 -0.06
CA GLU A 60 -8.87 3.80 0.06
C GLU A 60 -10.00 4.39 0.91
N THR A 61 -9.63 5.10 1.97
CA THR A 61 -10.56 5.81 2.86
C THR A 61 -10.33 7.32 2.80
N GLU A 62 -11.14 8.10 3.52
CA GLU A 62 -10.93 9.54 3.69
C GLU A 62 -9.59 9.85 4.38
N THR A 63 -9.15 8.99 5.30
CA THR A 63 -7.98 9.23 6.15
C THR A 63 -6.66 8.70 5.56
N GLY A 64 -6.72 7.76 4.61
CA GLY A 64 -5.55 7.08 4.10
C GLY A 64 -5.86 5.89 3.20
N ILE A 65 -4.84 5.12 2.86
CA ILE A 65 -4.97 3.81 2.23
C ILE A 65 -4.67 2.77 3.30
N ILE A 66 -5.62 1.89 3.58
CA ILE A 66 -5.49 0.80 4.55
C ILE A 66 -4.95 -0.43 3.83
N LYS A 67 -3.88 -1.02 4.37
CA LYS A 67 -3.36 -2.33 3.96
C LYS A 67 -3.94 -3.38 4.88
N ASN A 68 -4.75 -4.28 4.32
CA ASN A 68 -5.39 -5.38 5.03
C ASN A 68 -4.64 -6.69 4.75
N TYR A 69 -4.54 -7.53 5.77
CA TYR A 69 -3.99 -8.88 5.68
C TYR A 69 -5.13 -9.88 5.90
N LYS A 70 -5.30 -10.79 4.95
CA LYS A 70 -6.18 -11.94 5.10
C LYS A 70 -5.33 -13.20 5.06
N VAL A 71 -5.43 -14.02 6.10
CA VAL A 71 -4.73 -15.32 6.16
C VAL A 71 -5.45 -16.30 5.23
N VAL A 72 -4.70 -16.96 4.36
CA VAL A 72 -5.20 -18.01 3.46
C VAL A 72 -4.32 -19.25 3.58
N GLU A 73 -4.91 -20.43 3.46
CA GLU A 73 -4.17 -21.69 3.47
C GLU A 73 -3.42 -21.89 2.15
N ILE A 74 -2.21 -22.42 2.25
CA ILE A 74 -1.42 -22.82 1.09
C ILE A 74 -1.93 -24.19 0.64
N THR A 75 -2.73 -24.23 -0.43
CA THR A 75 -3.10 -25.50 -1.06
C THR A 75 -1.94 -25.93 -1.96
N GLU A 76 -1.22 -27.00 -1.60
CA GLU A 76 -0.28 -27.64 -2.52
C GLU A 76 -1.07 -28.12 -3.75
N VAL A 77 -0.76 -27.57 -4.92
CA VAL A 77 -1.27 -28.10 -6.19
C VAL A 77 -0.48 -29.39 -6.44
N GLN A 78 -1.11 -30.55 -6.18
CA GLN A 78 -0.55 -31.81 -6.63
C GLN A 78 -0.52 -31.81 -8.16
N GLU A 79 0.67 -31.62 -8.75
CA GLU A 79 0.91 -31.98 -10.15
C GLU A 79 0.76 -33.50 -10.26
N GLY A 80 -0.31 -33.94 -10.94
CA GLY A 80 -0.56 -35.33 -11.32
C GLY A 80 0.04 -35.67 -12.68
#